data_AF-A0A4U1G8G0-F1
#
_entry.id   AF-A0A4U1G8G0-F1
#
_cell.length_a   1.000
_cell.length_b   1.000
_cell.length_c   1.000
_cell.angle_alpha   90.00
_cell.angle_beta   90.00
_cell.angle_gamma   90.00
#
_symmetry.space_group_name_H-M   'P 1'
#
loop_
_entity.id
_entity.type
_entity.pdbx_description
1 polymer ?
#
loop_
_entity_poly.entity_id
_entity_poly.type
_entity_poly.pdbx_seq_one_letter_code
_entity_poly.pdbx_strand_id
1 'polypeptide(L)'
;MKKLIYSLILIFTLGISANTVSAAENNKAKTEMTAEQKLQVERITNRVQEIRNMDKSDLSRAEKKELRKELRELKSQARALGAGGVYLSVGAIIIIILLLILIL
;
A
#
# COMPACT_ATOMS: atom_id res chain seq x y z
N MET A 1 -17.82 7.46 -48.10
CA MET A 1 -16.47 7.65 -47.51
C MET A 1 -16.49 7.96 -46.01
N LYS A 2 -17.06 9.09 -45.54
CA LYS A 2 -17.05 9.46 -44.10
C LYS A 2 -17.73 8.44 -43.18
N LYS A 3 -18.87 7.86 -43.59
CA LYS A 3 -19.58 6.82 -42.83
C LYS A 3 -18.78 5.51 -42.67
N LEU A 4 -17.94 5.18 -43.66
CA LEU A 4 -17.04 4.03 -43.58
C LEU A 4 -15.87 4.30 -42.62
N ILE A 5 -15.37 5.54 -42.61
CA ILE A 5 -14.32 5.97 -41.68
C ILE A 5 -14.84 5.94 -40.22
N TYR A 6 -16.06 6.43 -39.97
CA TYR A 6 -16.66 6.35 -38.63
C TYR A 6 -16.96 4.90 -38.19
N SER A 7 -17.37 4.03 -39.11
CA SER A 7 -17.54 2.60 -38.84
C SER A 7 -16.20 1.93 -38.47
N LEU A 8 -15.13 2.25 -39.19
CA LEU A 8 -13.79 1.73 -38.91
C LEU A 8 -13.26 2.17 -37.54
N ILE A 9 -13.53 3.43 -37.15
CA ILE A 9 -13.14 3.97 -35.85
C ILE A 9 -13.93 3.31 -34.71
N LEU A 10 -15.23 3.05 -34.89
CA LEU A 10 -16.07 2.37 -33.90
C LEU A 10 -15.60 0.92 -33.64
N ILE A 11 -15.19 0.20 -34.69
CA ILE A 11 -14.69 -1.17 -34.58
C ILE A 11 -13.32 -1.18 -33.89
N PHE A 12 -12.50 -0.16 -34.12
CA PHE A 12 -11.19 -0.02 -33.47
C PHE A 12 -11.31 0.29 -31.97
N THR A 13 -12.30 1.07 -31.53
CA THR A 13 -12.52 1.34 -30.10
C THR A 13 -13.12 0.15 -29.34
N LEU A 14 -13.94 -0.68 -29.98
CA LEU A 14 -14.46 -1.92 -29.38
C LEU A 14 -13.41 -3.05 -29.32
N GLY A 15 -12.43 -3.08 -30.23
CA GLY A 15 -11.38 -4.11 -30.27
C GLY A 15 -10.37 -4.04 -29.11
N ILE A 16 -10.26 -2.89 -28.43
CA ILE A 16 -9.33 -2.69 -27.31
C ILE A 16 -9.92 -3.21 -25.98
N SER A 17 -11.21 -3.57 -25.95
CA SER A 17 -11.92 -4.02 -24.74
C SER A 17 -11.64 -5.48 -24.33
N ALA A 18 -10.92 -6.26 -25.15
CA ALA A 18 -10.66 -7.67 -24.90
C ALA A 18 -9.29 -7.95 -24.25
N ASN A 19 -8.84 -7.08 -23.34
CA ASN A 19 -7.79 -7.45 -22.40
C ASN A 19 -8.41 -8.39 -21.37
N THR A 20 -8.28 -9.70 -21.58
CA THR A 20 -8.53 -10.67 -20.53
C THR A 20 -7.47 -10.44 -19.45
N VAL A 21 -7.84 -9.72 -18.40
CA VAL A 21 -7.06 -9.69 -17.16
C VAL A 21 -7.12 -11.10 -16.60
N SER A 22 -6.10 -11.90 -16.90
CA SER A 22 -5.82 -13.09 -16.11
C SER A 22 -5.50 -12.57 -14.70
N ALA A 23 -6.44 -12.78 -13.77
CA ALA A 23 -6.12 -12.68 -12.37
C ALA A 23 -5.04 -13.72 -12.12
N ALA A 24 -3.78 -13.29 -12.07
CA ALA A 24 -2.69 -14.11 -11.59
C ALA A 24 -3.16 -14.67 -10.26
N GLU A 25 -3.41 -15.98 -10.25
CA GLU A 25 -3.72 -16.71 -9.04
C GLU A 25 -2.68 -16.28 -8.03
N ASN A 26 -3.13 -15.63 -6.96
CA ASN A 26 -2.27 -15.17 -5.88
C ASN A 26 -1.84 -16.41 -5.08
N ASN A 27 -1.14 -17.32 -5.75
CA ASN A 27 -0.05 -18.04 -5.16
C ASN A 27 0.90 -16.96 -4.66
N LYS A 28 0.63 -16.49 -3.45
CA LYS A 28 1.63 -15.92 -2.57
C LYS A 28 2.69 -17.00 -2.42
N ALA A 29 3.53 -17.15 -3.45
CA ALA A 29 4.90 -17.53 -3.25
C ALA A 29 5.30 -16.66 -2.08
N LYS A 30 5.54 -17.29 -0.93
CA LYS A 30 6.02 -16.61 0.26
C LYS A 30 7.27 -15.92 -0.22
N THR A 31 7.17 -14.64 -0.57
CA THR A 31 8.33 -13.84 -0.95
C THR A 31 9.16 -13.89 0.30
N GLU A 32 10.21 -14.71 0.28
CA GLU A 32 11.09 -14.80 1.42
C GLU A 32 11.55 -13.38 1.71
N MET A 33 11.24 -12.89 2.91
CA MET A 33 11.61 -11.53 3.28
C MET A 33 13.10 -11.34 2.99
N THR A 34 13.43 -10.26 2.30
CA THR A 34 14.83 -9.91 2.06
C THR A 34 15.53 -9.73 3.43
N ALA A 35 16.85 -9.92 3.46
CA ALA A 35 17.61 -9.76 4.72
C ALA A 35 17.34 -8.40 5.38
N GLU A 36 17.19 -7.34 4.58
CA GLU A 36 16.83 -6.00 5.03
C GLU A 36 15.44 -5.91 5.65
N GLN A 37 14.44 -6.57 5.05
CA GLN A 37 13.08 -6.62 5.60
C GLN A 37 13.04 -7.36 6.94
N LYS A 38 13.83 -8.44 7.08
CA LYS A 38 13.95 -9.19 8.36
C LYS A 38 14.55 -8.31 9.46
N LEU A 39 15.63 -7.58 9.14
CA LEU A 39 16.25 -6.64 10.07
C LEU A 39 15.29 -5.50 10.48
N GLN A 40 14.48 -5.00 9.55
CA GLN A 40 13.46 -3.98 9.87
C GLN A 40 12.36 -4.52 10.79
N VAL A 41 11.85 -5.73 10.53
CA VAL A 41 10.85 -6.37 11.40
C VAL A 41 11.42 -6.61 12.80
N GLU A 42 12.66 -7.07 12.91
CA GLU A 42 13.33 -7.27 14.19
C GLU A 42 13.47 -5.96 14.96
N ARG A 43 13.92 -4.88 14.30
CA ARG A 43 14.02 -3.55 14.91
C ARG A 43 12.67 -3.06 15.44
N ILE A 44 11.61 -3.18 14.65
CA ILE A 44 10.26 -2.80 15.05
C ILE A 44 9.82 -3.63 16.26
N THR A 45 10.08 -4.94 16.24
CA THR A 45 9.72 -5.84 17.34
C THR A 45 10.42 -5.45 18.64
N ASN A 46 11.73 -5.19 18.57
CA ASN A 46 12.53 -4.79 19.74
C ASN A 46 12.01 -3.48 20.34
N ARG A 47 11.72 -2.47 19.52
CA ARG A 47 11.19 -1.19 20.01
C ARG A 47 9.79 -1.32 20.63
N VAL A 48 8.91 -2.15 20.03
CA VAL A 48 7.60 -2.42 20.61
C VAL A 48 7.73 -3.12 21.97
N GLN A 49 8.65 -4.07 22.11
CA GLN A 49 8.92 -4.74 23.38
C GLN A 49 9.48 -3.79 24.43
N GLU A 50 10.41 -2.91 24.06
CA GLU A 50 10.94 -1.86 24.93
C GLU A 50 9.81 -0.95 25.44
N ILE A 51 8.99 -0.39 24.53
CA ILE A 51 7.85 0.45 24.91
C ILE A 51 6.87 -0.34 25.77
N ARG A 52 6.64 -1.63 25.51
CA ARG A 52 5.74 -2.47 26.32
C ARG A 52 6.25 -2.64 27.75
N ASN A 53 7.54 -2.94 27.90
CA ASN A 53 8.16 -3.28 29.19
C ASN A 53 8.58 -2.06 30.02
N MET A 54 8.61 -0.86 29.42
CA MET A 54 8.88 0.39 30.12
C MET A 54 7.87 0.65 31.25
N ASP A 55 8.33 1.12 32.41
CA ASP A 55 7.41 1.64 33.43
C ASP A 55 6.83 2.99 32.99
N LYS A 56 5.51 3.14 33.12
CA LYS A 56 4.74 4.30 32.64
C LYS A 56 3.99 4.99 33.78
N SER A 57 4.20 4.55 35.02
CA SER A 57 3.61 5.14 36.22
C SER A 57 3.81 6.66 36.24
N ASP A 58 5.05 7.10 36.06
CA ASP A 58 5.48 8.50 36.19
C ASP A 58 5.29 9.35 34.94
N LEU A 59 4.89 8.76 33.80
CA LEU A 59 4.73 9.52 32.55
C LEU A 59 3.50 10.43 32.57
N SER A 60 3.69 11.65 32.10
CA SER A 60 2.65 12.62 31.77
C SER A 60 1.69 12.08 30.71
N ARG A 61 0.48 12.65 30.67
CA ARG A 61 -0.50 12.36 29.60
C ARG A 61 0.05 12.65 28.22
N ALA A 62 0.91 13.66 28.08
CA ALA A 62 1.55 14.02 26.80
C ALA A 62 2.53 12.93 26.36
N GLU A 63 3.41 12.47 27.26
CA GLU A 63 4.41 11.43 26.97
C GLU A 63 3.74 10.08 26.65
N LYS A 64 2.69 9.72 27.41
CA LYS A 64 1.85 8.56 27.11
C LYS A 64 1.18 8.66 25.73
N LYS A 65 0.84 9.87 25.27
CA LYS A 65 0.27 10.10 23.93
C LYS A 65 1.32 9.92 22.84
N GLU A 66 2.54 10.40 23.05
CA GLU A 66 3.65 10.20 22.11
C GLU A 66 4.02 8.72 21.97
N LEU A 67 4.12 7.97 23.08
CA LEU A 67 4.33 6.51 23.02
C LEU A 67 3.24 5.78 22.21
N ARG A 68 1.98 6.24 22.32
CA ARG A 68 0.88 5.67 21.53
C ARG A 68 0.97 6.02 20.04
N LYS A 69 1.46 7.22 19.70
CA LYS A 69 1.71 7.60 18.30
C LYS A 69 2.83 6.75 17.71
N GLU A 70 3.92 6.63 18.44
CA GLU A 70 5.07 5.80 18.05
C GLU A 70 4.62 4.34 17.80
N LEU A 71 3.84 3.74 18.70
CA LEU A 71 3.29 2.40 18.50
C LEU A 71 2.39 2.28 17.26
N ARG A 72 1.64 3.33 16.90
CA ARG A 72 0.81 3.34 15.68
C ARG A 72 1.67 3.41 14.42
N GLU A 73 2.75 4.18 14.44
CA GLU A 73 3.71 4.27 13.34
C GLU A 73 4.44 2.94 13.14
N LEU A 74 4.94 2.33 14.22
CA LEU A 74 5.55 1.00 14.19
C LEU A 74 4.59 -0.07 13.65
N LYS A 75 3.31 -0.01 14.03
CA LYS A 75 2.26 -0.88 13.48
C LYS A 75 2.04 -0.66 11.98
N SER A 76 2.07 0.59 11.53
CA SER A 76 1.95 0.93 10.11
C SER A 76 3.13 0.34 9.32
N GLN A 77 4.36 0.56 9.80
CA GLN A 77 5.58 0.02 9.20
C GLN A 77 5.55 -1.52 9.14
N ALA A 78 5.21 -2.19 10.24
CA ALA A 78 5.10 -3.65 10.27
C ALA A 78 4.02 -4.21 9.33
N ARG A 79 2.86 -3.55 9.25
CA ARG A 79 1.78 -3.97 8.33
C ARG A 79 2.19 -3.85 6.88
N ALA A 80 2.96 -2.82 6.59
CA ALA A 80 3.46 -2.54 5.27
C ALA A 80 4.63 -3.49 4.90
N LEU A 81 5.31 -4.11 5.88
CA LEU A 81 6.28 -5.19 5.66
C LEU A 81 5.64 -6.58 5.51
N GLY A 82 4.59 -6.90 6.29
CA GLY A 82 4.05 -8.26 6.42
C GLY A 82 2.84 -8.60 5.55
N ALA A 83 2.04 -7.61 5.17
CA ALA A 83 1.05 -7.79 4.12
C ALA A 83 1.65 -7.20 2.85
N GLY A 84 1.46 -7.85 1.71
CA GLY A 84 1.45 -7.14 0.41
C GLY A 84 0.28 -6.14 0.36
N GLY A 85 0.14 -5.32 1.39
CA GLY A 85 -0.81 -4.22 1.51
C GLY A 85 -0.32 -3.10 0.62
N VAL A 86 -1.25 -2.54 -0.12
CA VAL A 86 -1.01 -1.50 -1.11
C VAL A 86 -0.32 -0.32 -0.44
N TYR A 87 0.99 -0.21 -0.63
CA TYR A 87 1.65 1.09 -0.60
C TYR A 87 1.11 1.83 -1.81
N LEU A 88 0.16 2.73 -1.60
CA LEU A 88 -0.01 3.81 -2.57
C LEU A 88 1.26 4.64 -2.47
N SER A 89 2.20 4.37 -3.37
CA SER A 89 3.29 5.30 -3.65
C SER A 89 2.72 6.71 -3.78
N VAL A 90 3.49 7.74 -3.43
CA VAL A 90 3.09 9.13 -3.69
C VAL A 90 2.65 9.29 -5.15
N GLY A 91 3.29 8.59 -6.09
CA GLY A 91 2.86 8.54 -7.50
C GLY A 91 1.48 7.90 -7.71
N ALA A 92 1.14 6.84 -6.97
CA ALA A 92 -0.17 6.20 -7.05
C ALA A 92 -1.28 7.08 -6.43
N ILE A 93 -0.98 7.82 -5.36
CA ILE A 93 -1.88 8.84 -4.80
C ILE A 93 -2.16 9.94 -5.83
N ILE A 94 -1.11 10.44 -6.51
CA ILE A 94 -1.23 11.45 -7.57
C ILE A 94 -2.10 10.94 -8.72
N ILE A 95 -1.90 9.69 -9.16
CA ILE A 95 -2.70 9.08 -10.25
C ILE A 95 -4.18 8.98 -9.85
N ILE A 96 -4.49 8.55 -8.63
CA ILE A 96 -5.88 8.48 -8.14
C ILE A 96 -6.52 9.87 -8.13
N ILE A 97 -5.80 10.90 -7.66
CA ILE A 97 -6.29 12.28 -7.67
C ILE A 97 -6.56 12.77 -9.10
N LEU A 98 -5.65 12.52 -10.04
CA LEU A 98 -5.83 12.91 -11.45
C LEU A 98 -7.04 12.22 -12.10
N LEU A 99 -7.28 10.94 -11.80
CA LEU A 99 -8.45 10.21 -12.31
C LEU A 99 -9.76 10.78 -11.79
N LEU A 100 -9.82 11.19 -10.51
CA LEU A 100 -11.01 11.82 -9.94
C LEU A 100 -11.34 13.17 -10.59
N ILE A 101 -10.32 13.93 -11.00
CA ILE A 101 -10.49 15.21 -11.71
C ILE A 101 -11.00 15.01 -13.14
N LEU A 102 -10.60 13.92 -13.81
CA LEU A 102 -10.97 13.65 -15.20
C LEU A 102 -12.38 13.05 -15.34
N ILE A 103 -12.84 12.32 -14.32
CA ILE A 103 -14.14 11.65 -14.28
C ILE A 103 -15.27 12.57 -13.78
N LEU A 104 -14.95 13.56 -12.94
CA LEU A 104 -15.88 14.57 -12.45
C LEU A 104 -16.11 15.67 -13.50
#